data_AF-A0A379W8W0-F1
#
_entry.id   AF-A0A379W8W0-F1
#
_cell.length_a   1.000
_cell.length_b   1.000
_cell.length_c   1.000
_cell.angle_alpha   90.00
_cell.angle_beta   90.00
_cell.angle_gamma   90.00
#
_symmetry.space_group_name_H-M   'P 1'
#
loop_
_entity.id
_entity.type
_entity.pdbx_description
1 polymer ?
#
loop_
_entity_poly.entity_id
_entity_poly.type
_entity_poly.pdbx_seq_one_letter_code
_entity_poly.pdbx_strand_id
1 'polypeptide(L)'
;MRHLNQYQTRGAFAYISDDQKVYARFFWQQTGQDRYRLLAYQPAGQHPSWSLTPSRATSSWWITKASVIPPMTPEEMIGKLTGMPIPLNSLRQWILGLPGDATDYKLDDQYRLSEVNYRQDGKNWKVVYGGYDSKTQPAMPANMELSDGSQRIKLKMDNWIVK
;
A
#
# COMPACT_ATOMS: atom_id res chain seq x y z
N MET A 1 13.54 18.55 4.62
CA MET A 1 13.01 17.23 5.05
C MET A 1 13.84 16.16 4.38
N ARG A 2 14.37 15.17 5.11
CA ARG A 2 15.14 14.08 4.50
C ARG A 2 14.15 13.21 3.70
N HIS A 3 14.33 13.14 2.38
CA HIS A 3 13.54 12.24 1.53
C HIS A 3 13.92 10.80 1.87
N LEU A 4 13.00 10.09 2.53
CA LEU A 4 13.18 8.70 2.92
C LEU A 4 13.03 7.84 1.66
N ASN A 5 14.12 7.73 0.91
CA ASN A 5 14.15 7.10 -0.41
C ASN A 5 14.26 5.57 -0.32
N GLN A 6 14.63 5.05 0.86
CA GLN A 6 14.82 3.63 1.11
C GLN A 6 14.12 3.22 2.40
N TYR A 7 13.16 2.32 2.26
CA TYR A 7 12.47 1.75 3.41
C TYR A 7 12.05 0.32 3.13
N GLN A 8 11.87 -0.41 4.22
CA GLN A 8 11.32 -1.74 4.20
C GLN A 8 10.39 -1.92 5.39
N THR A 9 9.25 -2.53 5.16
CA THR A 9 8.35 -2.96 6.21
C THR A 9 7.69 -4.28 5.83
N ARG A 10 7.21 -5.01 6.82
CA ARG A 10 6.46 -6.25 6.64
C ARG A 10 5.40 -6.33 7.71
N GLY A 11 4.37 -7.11 7.47
CA GLY A 11 3.28 -7.17 8.42
C GLY A 11 2.08 -7.95 7.95
N ALA A 12 0.95 -7.72 8.62
CA ALA A 12 -0.34 -8.28 8.25
C ALA A 12 -1.12 -7.32 7.36
N PHE A 13 -1.75 -7.88 6.35
CA PHE A 13 -2.62 -7.22 5.38
C PHE A 13 -4.00 -7.86 5.46
N ALA A 14 -5.04 -7.04 5.46
CA ALA A 14 -6.40 -7.48 5.24
C ALA A 14 -7.06 -6.58 4.19
N TYR A 15 -7.65 -7.19 3.17
CA TYR A 15 -8.59 -6.54 2.26
C TYR A 15 -9.98 -7.11 2.53
N ILE A 16 -10.96 -6.22 2.68
CA ILE A 16 -12.34 -6.56 3.00
C ILE A 16 -13.23 -5.74 2.08
N SER A 17 -14.03 -6.41 1.27
CA SER A 17 -15.15 -5.85 0.52
C SER A 17 -16.38 -6.75 0.70
N ASP A 18 -17.49 -6.37 0.08
CA ASP A 18 -18.70 -7.20 0.04
C ASP A 18 -18.46 -8.52 -0.73
N ASP A 19 -17.61 -8.48 -1.77
CA ASP A 19 -17.34 -9.62 -2.65
C ASP A 19 -16.27 -10.57 -2.11
N GLN A 20 -15.30 -10.06 -1.34
CA GLN A 20 -14.18 -10.88 -0.88
C GLN A 20 -13.51 -10.39 0.40
N LYS A 21 -12.92 -11.35 1.13
CA LYS A 21 -12.07 -11.10 2.30
C LYS A 21 -10.74 -11.81 2.11
N VAL A 22 -9.67 -11.02 2.01
CA VAL A 22 -8.31 -11.52 1.80
C VAL A 22 -7.47 -11.16 3.00
N TYR A 23 -6.92 -12.18 3.67
CA TYR A 23 -5.94 -12.01 4.73
C TYR A 23 -4.59 -12.53 4.24
N ALA A 24 -3.54 -11.73 4.41
CA ALA A 24 -2.21 -12.06 3.95
C ALA A 24 -1.14 -11.47 4.87
N ARG A 25 0.08 -11.93 4.68
CA ARG A 25 1.30 -11.29 5.14
C ARG A 25 1.85 -10.47 4.00
N PHE A 26 2.26 -9.24 4.24
CA PHE A 26 2.88 -8.41 3.21
C PHE A 26 4.34 -8.13 3.53
N PHE A 27 5.10 -7.86 2.48
CA PHE A 27 6.44 -7.32 2.53
C PHE A 27 6.53 -6.19 1.51
N TRP A 28 6.90 -5.02 1.99
CA TRP A 28 7.13 -3.83 1.18
C TRP A 28 8.60 -3.44 1.27
N GLN A 29 9.25 -3.24 0.13
CA GLN A 29 10.58 -2.67 0.05
C GLN A 29 10.62 -1.61 -1.03
N GLN A 30 11.09 -0.40 -0.70
CA GLN A 30 11.38 0.64 -1.67
C GLN A 30 12.86 0.97 -1.61
N THR A 31 13.51 0.99 -2.77
CA THR A 31 14.96 1.28 -2.92
C THR A 31 15.24 2.56 -3.71
N GLY A 32 14.18 3.20 -4.22
CA GLY A 32 14.20 4.51 -4.87
C GLY A 32 12.79 4.95 -5.22
N GLN A 33 12.63 6.16 -5.74
CA GLN A 33 11.32 6.79 -5.98
C GLN A 33 10.35 5.91 -6.80
N ASP A 34 10.85 5.21 -7.83
CA ASP A 34 10.06 4.34 -8.70
C ASP A 34 10.44 2.85 -8.58
N ARG A 35 11.28 2.51 -7.60
CA ARG A 35 11.78 1.14 -7.41
C ARG A 35 11.24 0.60 -6.11
N TYR A 36 10.14 -0.13 -6.20
CA TYR A 36 9.57 -0.83 -5.06
C TYR A 36 9.24 -2.27 -5.38
N ARG A 37 9.14 -3.08 -4.33
CA ARG A 37 8.71 -4.46 -4.36
C ARG A 37 7.62 -4.62 -3.31
N LEU A 38 6.43 -4.98 -3.75
CA LEU A 38 5.33 -5.36 -2.86
C LEU A 38 5.02 -6.83 -3.07
N LEU A 39 5.08 -7.59 -1.98
CA LEU A 39 4.80 -9.02 -1.96
C LEU A 39 3.69 -9.24 -0.95
N ALA A 40 2.66 -10.01 -1.30
CA ALA A 40 1.74 -10.53 -0.31
C ALA A 40 1.57 -12.04 -0.42
N TYR A 41 1.60 -12.69 0.72
CA TYR A 41 1.63 -14.13 0.90
C TYR A 41 0.48 -14.54 1.81
N GLN A 42 -0.38 -15.43 1.35
CA GLN A 42 -1.37 -16.05 2.21
C GLN A 42 -0.76 -17.31 2.86
N PRO A 43 -1.08 -17.62 4.13
CA PRO A 43 -0.85 -18.96 4.66
C PRO A 43 -1.56 -19.98 3.74
N ALA A 44 -0.88 -21.07 3.39
CA ALA A 44 -1.27 -21.99 2.31
C ALA A 44 -2.77 -22.32 2.28
N GLY A 45 -3.41 -22.20 1.11
CA GLY A 45 -4.84 -22.34 0.98
C GLY A 45 -5.36 -22.30 -0.44
N GLN A 46 -5.71 -21.12 -0.99
CA GLN A 46 -6.57 -21.08 -2.19
C GLN A 46 -6.35 -19.93 -3.20
N HIS A 47 -5.44 -18.96 -2.97
CA HIS A 47 -5.16 -17.90 -3.96
C HIS A 47 -3.65 -17.60 -4.10
N PRO A 48 -3.19 -17.12 -5.28
CA PRO A 48 -1.76 -16.98 -5.55
C PRO A 48 -1.10 -15.90 -4.69
N SER A 49 0.11 -16.21 -4.19
CA SER A 49 1.08 -15.21 -3.75
C SER A 49 1.37 -14.27 -4.92
N TRP A 50 1.26 -12.96 -4.71
CA TRP A 50 1.52 -11.97 -5.76
C TRP A 50 2.74 -11.13 -5.43
N SER A 51 3.43 -10.69 -6.49
CA SER A 51 4.61 -9.85 -6.41
C SER A 51 4.53 -8.74 -7.43
N LEU A 52 4.82 -7.51 -7.01
CA LEU A 52 4.85 -6.35 -7.89
C LEU A 52 6.24 -5.70 -7.80
N THR A 53 6.93 -5.56 -8.94
CA THR A 53 8.20 -4.85 -9.06
C THR A 53 8.14 -3.99 -10.34
N PRO A 54 7.86 -2.68 -10.25
CA PRO A 54 7.84 -1.82 -11.42
C PRO A 54 9.26 -1.59 -11.96
N SER A 55 9.39 -1.51 -13.28
CA SER A 55 10.59 -1.12 -14.00
C SER A 55 10.27 0.12 -14.84
N ARG A 56 11.22 1.05 -14.98
CA ARG A 56 11.06 2.31 -15.75
C ARG A 56 10.91 2.13 -17.27
N ALA A 57 10.92 0.89 -17.78
CA ALA A 57 10.44 0.61 -19.12
C ALA A 57 8.90 0.55 -19.05
N THR A 58 8.25 1.56 -19.60
CA THR A 58 6.82 1.57 -19.92
C THR A 58 6.35 0.17 -20.34
N SER A 59 5.33 -0.37 -19.68
CA SER A 59 4.85 -1.76 -19.70
C SER A 59 5.65 -2.73 -18.81
N SER A 60 5.16 -2.91 -17.57
CA SER A 60 5.52 -4.10 -16.79
C SER A 60 4.86 -5.32 -17.43
N TRP A 61 5.62 -6.09 -18.20
CA TRP A 61 5.21 -7.40 -18.67
C TRP A 61 5.15 -8.35 -17.47
N TRP A 62 3.99 -8.96 -17.24
CA TRP A 62 3.83 -10.05 -16.27
C TRP A 62 3.48 -11.34 -17.02
N ILE A 63 4.35 -12.34 -16.89
CA ILE A 63 4.08 -13.71 -17.36
C ILE A 63 3.16 -14.37 -16.33
N THR A 64 1.86 -14.39 -16.60
CA THR A 64 0.98 -15.42 -16.07
C THR A 64 0.98 -16.59 -17.05
N LYS A 65 0.59 -17.80 -16.60
CA LYS A 65 0.67 -19.06 -17.35
C LYS A 65 0.00 -19.06 -18.75
N ALA A 66 -0.67 -17.99 -19.19
CA ALA A 66 -1.49 -18.04 -20.40
C ALA A 66 -1.69 -16.75 -21.24
N SER A 67 -1.21 -15.53 -20.91
CA SER A 67 -1.54 -14.38 -21.79
C SER A 67 -0.60 -13.16 -21.71
N VAL A 68 -0.37 -12.54 -22.87
CA VAL A 68 0.12 -11.15 -23.02
C VAL A 68 -1.05 -10.21 -22.75
N ILE A 69 -0.93 -9.36 -21.73
CA ILE A 69 -1.93 -8.36 -21.34
C ILE A 69 -1.48 -6.98 -21.86
N PRO A 70 -2.38 -6.12 -22.38
CA PRO A 70 -2.03 -4.75 -22.77
C PRO A 70 -1.33 -3.96 -21.64
N PRO A 71 -0.51 -2.94 -21.98
CA PRO A 71 0.09 -2.07 -20.98
C PRO A 71 -0.98 -1.43 -20.09
N MET A 72 -0.87 -1.63 -18.78
CA MET A 72 -1.74 -1.01 -17.76
C MET A 72 -0.89 -0.55 -16.59
N THR A 73 -1.43 0.38 -15.80
CA THR A 73 -0.78 0.83 -14.56
C THR A 73 -0.76 -0.29 -13.51
N PRO A 74 0.18 -0.27 -12.55
CA PRO A 74 0.19 -1.24 -11.45
C PRO A 74 -1.12 -1.29 -10.66
N GLU A 75 -1.81 -0.16 -10.48
CA GLU A 75 -3.10 -0.07 -9.79
C GLU A 75 -4.19 -0.84 -10.54
N GLU A 76 -4.35 -0.54 -11.83
CA GLU A 76 -5.31 -1.24 -12.71
C GLU A 76 -5.04 -2.74 -12.73
N MET A 77 -3.76 -3.12 -12.73
CA MET A 77 -3.37 -4.52 -12.76
C MET A 77 -3.72 -5.27 -11.48
N ILE A 78 -3.41 -4.71 -10.30
CA ILE A 78 -3.81 -5.34 -9.02
C ILE A 78 -5.33 -5.50 -9.00
N GLY A 79 -6.07 -4.45 -9.37
CA GLY A 79 -7.53 -4.49 -9.45
C GLY A 79 -8.03 -5.62 -10.36
N LYS A 80 -7.52 -5.70 -11.60
CA LYS A 80 -7.96 -6.70 -12.58
C LYS A 80 -7.58 -8.14 -12.21
N LEU A 81 -6.38 -8.36 -11.67
CA LEU A 81 -5.86 -9.71 -11.42
C LEU A 81 -6.34 -10.30 -10.09
N THR A 82 -6.62 -9.45 -9.11
CA THR A 82 -6.94 -9.90 -7.75
C THR A 82 -8.36 -9.53 -7.30
N GLY A 83 -9.05 -8.67 -8.06
CA GLY A 83 -10.31 -8.08 -7.63
C GLY A 83 -10.16 -7.08 -6.47
N MET A 84 -8.93 -6.69 -6.11
CA MET A 84 -8.64 -5.73 -5.04
C MET A 84 -8.17 -4.41 -5.65
N PRO A 85 -9.05 -3.45 -6.00
CA PRO A 85 -8.61 -2.15 -6.49
C PRO A 85 -7.98 -1.35 -5.35
N ILE A 86 -6.65 -1.26 -5.35
CA ILE A 86 -5.85 -0.56 -4.33
C ILE A 86 -5.26 0.71 -4.96
N PRO A 87 -5.40 1.89 -4.33
CA PRO A 87 -4.81 3.15 -4.81
C PRO A 87 -3.32 3.17 -4.47
N LEU A 88 -2.54 2.34 -5.16
CA LEU A 88 -1.13 2.09 -4.88
C LEU A 88 -0.25 3.34 -4.92
N ASN A 89 -0.50 4.27 -5.83
CA ASN A 89 0.24 5.53 -5.96
C ASN A 89 0.12 6.36 -4.69
N SER A 90 -1.10 6.51 -4.19
CA SER A 90 -1.39 7.22 -2.94
C SER A 90 -0.91 6.43 -1.73
N LEU A 91 -1.12 5.11 -1.72
CA LEU A 91 -0.69 4.20 -0.65
C LEU A 91 0.82 4.26 -0.42
N ARG A 92 1.64 4.45 -1.46
CA ARG A 92 3.10 4.62 -1.34
C ARG A 92 3.50 5.80 -0.46
N GLN A 93 2.70 6.86 -0.45
CA GLN A 93 2.93 8.02 0.42
C GLN A 93 2.31 7.78 1.80
N TRP A 94 1.07 7.28 1.83
CA TRP A 94 0.35 7.06 3.07
C TRP A 94 1.03 6.05 4.00
N ILE A 95 1.64 4.99 3.46
CA ILE A 95 2.35 4.00 4.29
C ILE A 95 3.56 4.60 5.02
N LEU A 96 4.09 5.72 4.52
CA LEU A 96 5.18 6.48 5.15
C LEU A 96 4.70 7.56 6.13
N GLY A 97 3.38 7.69 6.31
CA GLY A 97 2.80 8.79 7.09
C GLY A 97 2.89 10.14 6.37
N LEU A 98 2.96 10.11 5.02
CA LEU A 98 2.94 11.31 4.19
C LEU A 98 1.54 11.45 3.56
N PRO A 99 0.98 12.67 3.50
CA PRO A 99 -0.36 12.88 2.92
C PRO A 99 -0.39 12.66 1.39
N GLY A 100 0.77 12.67 0.73
CA GLY A 100 0.85 12.65 -0.73
C GLY A 100 0.24 13.92 -1.32
N ASP A 101 -0.63 13.76 -2.31
CA ASP A 101 -1.36 14.87 -2.94
C ASP A 101 -2.63 15.27 -2.17
N ALA A 102 -2.92 14.64 -1.03
CA ALA A 102 -4.09 14.97 -0.23
C ALA A 102 -3.91 16.32 0.48
N THR A 103 -4.90 17.19 0.32
CA THR A 103 -4.97 18.51 0.97
C THR A 103 -5.82 18.50 2.23
N ASP A 104 -6.69 17.50 2.40
CA ASP A 104 -7.52 17.30 3.59
C ASP A 104 -6.91 16.19 4.45
N TYR A 105 -6.20 16.59 5.51
CA TYR A 105 -5.60 15.68 6.47
C TYR A 105 -5.54 16.30 7.86
N LYS A 106 -5.37 15.44 8.87
CA LYS A 106 -5.17 15.82 10.27
C LYS A 106 -3.86 15.28 10.79
N LEU A 107 -3.30 15.97 11.77
CA LEU A 107 -2.13 15.53 12.51
C LEU A 107 -2.54 15.15 13.94
N ASP A 108 -1.76 14.29 14.58
CA ASP A 108 -1.82 14.04 16.02
C ASP A 108 -1.00 15.08 16.81
N ASP A 109 -1.02 14.98 18.14
CA ASP A 109 -0.30 15.89 19.05
C ASP A 109 1.23 15.81 18.90
N GLN A 110 1.75 14.83 18.17
CA GLN A 110 3.17 14.69 17.84
C GLN A 110 3.49 15.13 16.40
N TYR A 111 2.56 15.86 15.74
CA TYR A 111 2.67 16.34 14.37
C TYR A 111 2.85 15.23 13.33
N ARG A 112 2.29 14.04 13.59
CA ARG A 112 2.27 12.91 12.65
C ARG A 112 0.88 12.76 12.05
N LEU A 113 0.79 12.20 10.85
CA LEU A 113 -0.48 12.03 10.14
C LEU A 113 -1.44 11.12 10.92
N SER A 114 -2.65 11.59 11.22
CA SER A 114 -3.66 10.84 11.97
C SER A 114 -4.86 10.44 11.10
N GLU A 115 -5.22 11.31 10.15
CA GLU A 115 -6.31 11.08 9.20
C GLU A 115 -5.97 11.71 7.84
N VAL A 116 -6.38 11.08 6.75
CA VAL A 116 -6.36 11.66 5.39
C VAL A 116 -7.70 11.39 4.73
N ASN A 117 -8.27 12.42 4.11
CA ASN A 117 -9.40 12.28 3.20
C ASN A 117 -8.92 12.62 1.78
N TYR A 118 -9.11 11.70 0.85
CA TYR A 118 -8.59 11.83 -0.50
C TYR A 118 -9.59 11.36 -1.53
N ARG A 119 -9.82 12.18 -2.56
CA ARG A 119 -10.73 11.85 -3.65
C ARG A 119 -9.95 11.48 -4.89
N GLN A 120 -10.17 10.27 -5.41
CA GLN A 120 -9.51 9.75 -6.60
C GLN A 120 -10.47 8.86 -7.39
N ASP A 121 -10.55 9.04 -8.70
CA ASP A 121 -11.35 8.21 -9.62
C ASP A 121 -12.82 8.04 -9.18
N GLY A 122 -13.42 9.11 -8.65
CA GLY A 122 -14.79 9.11 -8.14
C GLY A 122 -14.98 8.46 -6.76
N LYS A 123 -13.93 7.87 -6.18
CA LYS A 123 -13.92 7.29 -4.83
C LYS A 123 -13.42 8.29 -3.80
N ASN A 124 -13.99 8.23 -2.60
CA ASN A 124 -13.59 9.02 -1.45
C ASN A 124 -12.89 8.12 -0.43
N TRP A 125 -11.57 8.14 -0.43
CA TRP A 125 -10.75 7.40 0.51
C TRP A 125 -10.60 8.14 1.83
N LYS A 126 -10.84 7.43 2.92
CA LYS A 126 -10.47 7.83 4.27
C LYS A 126 -9.36 6.92 4.78
N VAL A 127 -8.25 7.50 5.18
CA VAL A 127 -7.12 6.81 5.81
C VAL A 127 -7.07 7.22 7.28
N VAL A 128 -6.96 6.24 8.18
CA VAL A 128 -6.83 6.45 9.62
C VAL A 128 -5.59 5.73 10.11
N TYR A 129 -4.75 6.43 10.87
CA TYR A 129 -3.56 5.89 11.50
C TYR A 129 -3.84 5.58 12.96
N GLY A 130 -3.69 4.32 13.38
CA GLY A 130 -3.95 3.92 14.77
C GLY A 130 -2.70 3.85 15.64
N GLY A 131 -1.53 4.19 15.11
CA GLY A 131 -0.30 4.27 15.91
C GLY A 131 0.97 4.33 15.06
N TYR A 132 2.08 4.64 15.72
CA TYR A 132 3.40 4.79 15.12
C TYR A 132 4.45 3.97 15.89
N ASP A 133 5.41 3.41 15.17
CA ASP A 133 6.60 2.76 15.70
C ASP A 133 7.67 3.83 15.97
N SER A 134 7.92 4.09 17.25
CA SER A 134 8.92 5.04 17.72
C SER A 134 10.33 4.45 17.81
N LYS A 135 10.53 3.17 17.43
CA LYS A 135 11.87 2.54 17.40
C LYS A 135 12.70 2.98 16.20
N THR A 136 12.07 3.57 15.18
CA THR A 136 12.76 4.19 14.05
C THR A 136 12.81 5.71 14.22
N GLN A 137 13.81 6.33 13.58
CA GLN A 137 13.90 7.78 13.46
C GLN A 137 13.89 8.15 11.97
N PRO A 138 12.85 8.81 11.45
CA PRO A 138 11.62 9.24 12.14
C PRO A 138 10.71 8.07 12.55
N ALA A 139 9.73 8.35 13.41
CA ALA A 139 8.69 7.38 13.76
C ALA A 139 7.83 7.06 12.53
N MET A 140 7.59 5.77 12.29
CA MET A 140 6.87 5.29 11.10
C MET A 140 5.50 4.72 11.47
N PRO A 141 4.47 4.77 10.60
CA PRO A 141 3.17 4.17 10.91
C PRO A 141 3.28 2.70 11.35
N ALA A 142 2.63 2.32 12.44
CA ALA A 142 2.60 0.93 12.93
C ALA A 142 1.32 0.20 12.54
N ASN A 143 0.22 0.93 12.36
CA ASN A 143 -1.00 0.40 11.80
C ASN A 143 -1.83 1.51 11.13
N MET A 144 -2.50 1.14 10.04
CA MET A 144 -3.37 2.05 9.29
C MET A 144 -4.52 1.30 8.65
N GLU A 145 -5.63 2.00 8.47
CA GLU A 145 -6.82 1.55 7.78
C GLU A 145 -7.19 2.54 6.69
N LEU A 146 -7.42 2.04 5.48
CA LEU A 146 -7.91 2.79 4.34
C LEU A 146 -9.30 2.28 3.99
N SER A 147 -10.26 3.15 3.71
CA SER A 147 -11.59 2.74 3.29
C SER A 147 -12.21 3.73 2.32
N ASP A 148 -13.03 3.24 1.39
CA ASP A 148 -13.85 4.09 0.50
C ASP A 148 -15.36 3.89 0.71
N GLY A 149 -15.73 3.23 1.81
CA GLY A 149 -17.09 2.78 2.11
C GLY A 149 -17.39 1.36 1.61
N SER A 150 -17.03 1.06 0.36
CA SER A 150 -17.26 -0.26 -0.26
C SER A 150 -16.18 -1.29 0.03
N GLN A 151 -14.97 -0.82 0.30
CA GLN A 151 -13.82 -1.65 0.62
C GLN A 151 -12.98 -1.05 1.74
N ARG A 152 -12.24 -1.92 2.41
CA ARG A 152 -11.35 -1.60 3.52
C ARG A 152 -10.05 -2.37 3.40
N ILE A 153 -8.94 -1.65 3.53
CA ILE A 153 -7.58 -2.19 3.54
C ILE A 153 -6.99 -1.89 4.91
N LYS A 154 -6.55 -2.93 5.63
CA LYS A 154 -5.88 -2.81 6.92
C LYS A 154 -4.44 -3.27 6.79
N LEU A 155 -3.53 -2.44 7.26
CA LEU A 155 -2.10 -2.73 7.33
C LEU A 155 -1.67 -2.65 8.78
N LYS A 156 -1.03 -3.70 9.28
CA LYS A 156 -0.33 -3.70 10.56
C LYS A 156 1.11 -4.06 10.30
N MET A 157 2.00 -3.12 10.56
CA MET A 157 3.44 -3.26 10.36
C MET A 157 4.04 -3.93 11.60
N ASP A 158 4.81 -4.99 11.39
CA ASP A 158 5.51 -5.68 12.48
C ASP A 158 6.81 -4.94 12.84
N ASN A 159 7.50 -4.40 11.84
CA ASN A 159 8.71 -3.61 11.99
C ASN A 159 9.00 -2.74 10.77
N TRP A 160 9.92 -1.80 10.95
CA TRP A 160 10.46 -0.93 9.91
C TRP A 160 11.98 -1.02 9.85
N ILE A 161 12.51 -0.86 8.63
CA ILE A 161 13.91 -0.57 8.37
C ILE A 161 13.91 0.66 7.46
N VAL A 162 14.48 1.75 7.94
CA VAL A 162 14.57 3.03 7.21
C VAL A 162 16.04 3.42 7.05
N LYS A 163 16.40 3.99 5.91
CA LYS A 163 17.77 4.44 5.60
C LYS A 163 17.77 5.85 5.00
#